data_AF-A0A8F5AX30-F1
#
_entry.id   AF-A0A8F5AX30-F1
#
_cell.length_a   1.000
_cell.length_b   1.000
_cell.length_c   1.000
_cell.angle_alpha   90.00
_cell.angle_beta   90.00
_cell.angle_gamma   90.00
#
_symmetry.space_group_name_H-M   'P 1'
#
loop_
_entity.id
_entity.type
_entity.pdbx_description
1 polymer ?
#
loop_
_entity_poly.entity_id
_entity_poly.type
_entity_poly.pdbx_seq_one_letter_code
_entity_poly.pdbx_strand_id
1 'polypeptide(L)'
;MKASVKSLLVLSIYAANVLSAQAASLEHLNLLFHTRQADSSNSTDSSCNNWNISSSDNSALAQAPLAGTFYRGGPELADVNSPFYPVTGNGGWEWAVEKARSVVGQLTLEEKVNLTAGITGGRCEGTLGRVDRFGIPELCFQDGPAGFRASDFVTVFPAGVTTAATWNRELMYRRAAALGAEFVAKGVNVHLGPVTGGPLGRSPF
;
A
#
# COMPACT_ATOMS: atom_id res chain seq x y z
N MET A 1 -6.54 -7.71 17.51
CA MET A 1 -5.80 -8.33 16.38
C MET A 1 -4.83 -7.30 15.84
N LYS A 2 -3.50 -7.50 15.94
CA LYS A 2 -2.52 -6.55 15.39
C LYS A 2 -2.31 -6.88 13.92
N ALA A 3 -2.88 -6.08 13.01
CA ALA A 3 -2.63 -6.22 11.58
C ALA A 3 -1.17 -5.81 11.29
N SER A 4 -0.44 -6.66 10.55
CA SER A 4 0.90 -6.31 10.06
C SER A 4 0.79 -5.22 8.99
N VAL A 5 1.76 -4.31 8.93
CA VAL A 5 1.83 -3.22 7.92
C VAL A 5 1.67 -3.77 6.49
N LYS A 6 2.24 -4.95 6.22
CA LYS A 6 2.07 -5.68 4.96
C LYS A 6 0.60 -5.98 4.63
N SER A 7 -0.18 -6.41 5.61
CA SER A 7 -1.61 -6.70 5.42
C SER A 7 -2.42 -5.43 5.18
N LEU A 8 -2.07 -4.32 5.83
CA LEU A 8 -2.78 -3.04 5.65
C LEU A 8 -2.54 -2.42 4.27
N LEU A 9 -1.30 -2.48 3.77
CA LEU A 9 -0.94 -2.02 2.42
C LEU A 9 -1.65 -2.83 1.33
N VAL A 10 -1.62 -4.16 1.43
CA VAL A 10 -2.32 -5.04 0.47
C VAL A 10 -3.82 -4.81 0.52
N LEU A 11 -4.38 -4.51 1.70
CA LEU A 11 -5.79 -4.21 1.88
C LEU A 11 -6.19 -2.91 1.17
N SER A 12 -5.40 -1.84 1.29
CA SER A 12 -5.65 -0.58 0.57
C SER A 12 -5.54 -0.76 -0.95
N ILE A 13 -4.49 -1.44 -1.44
CA ILE A 13 -4.31 -1.72 -2.88
C ILE A 13 -5.45 -2.60 -3.41
N TYR A 14 -5.87 -3.61 -2.67
CA TYR A 14 -6.96 -4.49 -3.08
C TYR A 14 -8.32 -3.75 -3.05
N ALA A 15 -8.55 -2.87 -2.06
CA ALA A 15 -9.74 -2.02 -2.03
C ALA A 15 -9.80 -1.10 -3.26
N ALA A 16 -8.69 -0.50 -3.69
CA ALA A 16 -8.62 0.31 -4.91
C ALA A 16 -8.92 -0.51 -6.18
N ASN A 17 -8.42 -1.74 -6.25
CA ASN A 17 -8.69 -2.66 -7.37
C ASN A 17 -10.15 -3.12 -7.42
N VAL A 18 -10.77 -3.40 -6.26
CA VAL A 18 -12.21 -3.73 -6.20
C VAL A 18 -13.07 -2.52 -6.55
N LEU A 19 -12.69 -1.33 -6.11
CA LEU A 19 -13.40 -0.10 -6.44
C LEU A 19 -13.33 0.20 -7.94
N SER A 20 -12.17 0.01 -8.58
CA SER A 20 -12.01 0.16 -10.03
C SER A 20 -12.72 -0.92 -10.84
N ALA A 21 -12.77 -2.18 -10.36
CA ALA A 21 -13.59 -3.23 -10.98
C ALA A 21 -15.10 -2.95 -10.85
N GLN A 22 -15.55 -2.42 -9.71
CA GLN A 22 -16.94 -1.95 -9.55
C GLN A 22 -17.22 -0.72 -10.44
N ALA A 23 -16.27 0.21 -10.56
CA ALA A 23 -16.38 1.38 -11.43
C ALA A 23 -16.35 1.05 -12.93
N ALA A 24 -15.59 0.03 -13.35
CA ALA A 24 -15.58 -0.47 -14.73
C ALA A 24 -16.90 -1.14 -15.15
N SER A 25 -17.70 -1.61 -14.18
CA SER A 25 -19.09 -2.05 -14.44
C SER A 25 -20.11 -0.90 -14.51
N LEU A 26 -19.66 0.34 -14.23
CA LEU A 26 -20.50 1.52 -14.00
C LEU A 26 -20.16 2.68 -14.96
N GLU A 27 -20.08 2.41 -16.27
CA GLU A 27 -20.23 3.48 -17.29
C GLU A 27 -21.67 4.08 -17.34
N HIS A 28 -22.53 3.81 -16.36
CA HIS A 28 -23.90 4.34 -16.28
C HIS A 28 -24.14 5.37 -15.14
N LEU A 29 -23.13 5.74 -14.34
CA LEU A 29 -23.32 6.61 -13.16
C LEU A 29 -22.76 8.03 -13.29
N ASN A 30 -22.63 8.55 -14.51
CA ASN A 30 -22.49 10.00 -14.73
C ASN A 30 -23.82 10.79 -14.54
N LEU A 31 -24.82 10.23 -13.85
CA LEU A 31 -26.17 10.82 -13.72
C LEU A 31 -26.77 10.91 -12.30
N LEU A 32 -26.05 10.53 -11.23
CA LEU A 32 -26.59 10.57 -9.86
C LEU A 32 -25.86 11.54 -8.92
N PHE A 33 -25.51 12.73 -9.42
CA PHE A 33 -25.21 13.92 -8.59
C PHE A 33 -26.49 14.66 -8.12
N HIS A 34 -27.67 14.06 -8.22
CA HIS A 34 -28.91 14.66 -7.71
C HIS A 34 -29.75 13.69 -6.85
N THR A 35 -30.01 14.14 -5.62
CA THR A 35 -31.11 13.83 -4.69
C THR A 35 -31.01 12.65 -3.70
N ARG A 36 -31.02 13.05 -2.41
CA ARG A 36 -31.79 12.58 -1.24
C ARG A 36 -31.70 11.12 -0.74
N GLN A 37 -31.34 11.02 0.55
CA GLN A 37 -32.02 10.32 1.67
C GLN A 37 -32.79 9.01 1.39
N ALA A 38 -32.41 7.92 2.06
CA ALA A 38 -33.15 7.31 3.19
C ALA A 38 -32.81 5.81 3.42
N ASP A 39 -32.70 5.46 4.71
CA ASP A 39 -33.07 4.24 5.44
C ASP A 39 -32.41 2.83 5.27
N SER A 40 -31.81 2.43 6.41
CA SER A 40 -31.70 1.13 7.12
C SER A 40 -32.14 -0.21 6.50
N SER A 41 -31.35 -1.29 6.71
CA SER A 41 -31.59 -2.36 7.72
C SER A 41 -30.85 -3.72 7.46
N ASN A 42 -30.12 -4.18 8.49
CA ASN A 42 -29.99 -5.54 9.08
C ASN A 42 -29.65 -6.83 8.24
N SER A 43 -28.60 -7.59 8.63
CA SER A 43 -28.65 -9.01 9.09
C SER A 43 -27.29 -9.79 9.09
N THR A 44 -26.85 -10.12 10.32
CA THR A 44 -26.27 -11.37 10.87
C THR A 44 -25.11 -12.13 10.21
N ASP A 45 -23.99 -12.19 10.95
CA ASP A 45 -22.72 -12.90 10.71
C ASP A 45 -22.55 -14.08 11.70
N SER A 46 -21.94 -15.18 11.24
CA SER A 46 -21.22 -16.15 12.10
C SER A 46 -20.33 -17.10 11.29
N SER A 47 -19.02 -16.84 11.28
CA SER A 47 -17.97 -17.78 11.75
C SER A 47 -16.58 -17.45 11.19
N CYS A 48 -15.67 -17.04 12.08
CA CYS A 48 -14.22 -16.98 11.88
C CYS A 48 -13.56 -17.89 12.92
N ASN A 49 -12.60 -18.74 12.51
CA ASN A 49 -11.63 -19.46 13.36
C ASN A 49 -10.52 -19.96 12.41
N ASN A 50 -9.21 -20.06 12.68
CA ASN A 50 -8.27 -19.62 13.71
C ASN A 50 -6.88 -20.11 13.19
N TRP A 51 -5.82 -19.31 13.09
CA TRP A 51 -4.47 -19.85 12.77
C TRP A 51 -3.33 -19.16 13.52
N ASN A 52 -2.42 -20.00 14.05
CA ASN A 52 -1.44 -19.76 15.11
C ASN A 52 -0.01 -19.57 14.57
N ILE A 53 0.76 -18.65 15.16
CA ILE A 53 2.04 -18.11 14.66
C ILE A 53 3.22 -18.88 15.26
N SER A 54 3.40 -20.16 14.91
CA SER A 54 4.61 -20.90 15.29
C SER A 54 5.01 -22.04 14.34
N SER A 55 4.47 -22.10 13.12
CA SER A 55 4.94 -23.05 12.11
C SER A 55 6.13 -22.51 11.33
N SER A 56 6.96 -23.44 10.87
CA SER A 56 8.21 -23.35 10.10
C SER A 56 8.18 -22.55 8.79
N ASP A 57 7.16 -21.74 8.55
CA ASP A 57 6.87 -21.07 7.27
C ASP A 57 7.70 -19.79 7.04
N ASN A 58 8.53 -19.41 8.02
CA ASN A 58 9.44 -18.26 7.90
C ASN A 58 10.73 -18.57 7.11
N SER A 59 10.97 -19.80 6.68
CA SER A 59 12.14 -20.18 5.88
C SER A 59 12.04 -19.72 4.41
N ALA A 60 10.82 -19.49 3.91
CA ALA A 60 10.59 -19.03 2.53
C ALA A 60 11.03 -17.58 2.27
N LEU A 61 11.27 -16.78 3.32
CA LEU A 61 11.74 -15.39 3.20
C LEU A 61 13.23 -15.29 2.82
N ALA A 62 14.01 -16.35 3.03
CA ALA A 62 15.45 -16.38 2.69
C ALA A 62 15.71 -16.84 1.23
N GLN A 63 14.70 -17.38 0.55
CA GLN A 63 14.82 -17.98 -0.78
C GLN A 63 13.91 -17.32 -1.83
N ALA A 64 13.16 -16.28 -1.46
CA ALA A 64 12.41 -15.49 -2.43
C ALA A 64 13.39 -14.95 -3.48
N PRO A 65 13.25 -15.33 -4.76
CA PRO A 65 14.15 -14.85 -5.79
C PRO A 65 14.04 -13.32 -5.83
N LEU A 66 15.18 -12.63 -5.98
CA LEU A 66 15.28 -11.18 -6.18
C LEU A 66 14.64 -10.69 -7.50
N ALA A 67 13.70 -11.45 -8.05
CA ALA A 67 12.84 -11.05 -9.14
C ALA A 67 11.70 -10.22 -8.56
N GLY A 68 12.01 -8.98 -8.18
CA GLY A 68 10.99 -7.95 -8.19
C GLY A 68 10.37 -7.94 -9.58
N THR A 69 9.07 -8.19 -9.67
CA THR A 69 8.31 -7.88 -10.87
C THR A 69 8.49 -6.38 -11.13
N PHE A 70 9.45 -6.06 -11.98
CA PHE A 70 9.57 -4.77 -12.62
C PHE A 70 8.23 -4.52 -13.31
N TYR A 71 7.42 -3.62 -12.78
CA TYR A 71 6.39 -2.98 -13.60
C TYR A 71 7.13 -2.29 -14.75
N ARG A 72 7.18 -2.95 -15.90
CA ARG A 72 7.69 -2.41 -17.16
C ARG A 72 6.64 -1.45 -17.73
N GLY A 73 6.29 -0.43 -16.97
CA GLY A 73 5.38 0.64 -17.39
C GLY A 73 6.16 1.89 -17.71
N GLY A 74 6.70 1.96 -18.93
CA GLY A 74 6.96 3.26 -19.55
C GLY A 74 5.63 3.97 -19.85
N PRO A 75 5.63 5.19 -20.40
CA PRO A 75 4.42 5.90 -20.83
C PRO A 75 3.87 5.27 -22.12
N GLU A 76 3.60 3.97 -22.09
CA GLU A 76 2.67 3.34 -23.01
C GLU A 76 1.32 3.57 -22.37
N LEU A 77 0.46 4.31 -23.07
CA LEU A 77 -0.92 4.59 -22.67
C LEU A 77 -1.50 3.29 -22.08
N ALA A 78 -1.92 3.31 -20.82
CA ALA A 78 -2.57 2.15 -20.22
C ALA A 78 -3.70 1.75 -21.17
N ASP A 79 -3.52 0.62 -21.88
CA ASP A 79 -4.50 0.12 -22.83
C ASP A 79 -5.80 -0.07 -22.04
N VAL A 80 -6.81 0.72 -22.40
CA VAL A 80 -8.14 0.66 -21.76
C VAL A 80 -8.80 -0.71 -21.95
N ASN A 81 -8.27 -1.54 -22.85
CA ASN A 81 -8.69 -2.92 -23.08
C ASN A 81 -7.77 -3.96 -22.42
N SER A 82 -6.79 -3.53 -21.61
CA SER A 82 -5.94 -4.47 -20.87
C SER A 82 -6.81 -5.32 -19.96
N PRO A 83 -6.78 -6.66 -20.09
CA PRO A 83 -7.62 -7.52 -19.28
C PRO A 83 -7.26 -7.34 -17.80
N PHE A 84 -8.28 -7.24 -16.96
CA PHE A 84 -8.08 -7.20 -15.52
C PHE A 84 -7.47 -8.52 -15.06
N TYR A 85 -6.21 -8.48 -14.62
CA TYR A 85 -5.56 -9.62 -14.00
C TYR A 85 -5.90 -9.64 -12.50
N PRO A 86 -6.41 -10.77 -11.96
CA PRO A 86 -6.65 -10.86 -10.53
C PRO A 86 -5.35 -10.69 -9.76
N VAL A 87 -5.37 -9.88 -8.70
CA VAL A 87 -4.23 -9.74 -7.78
C VAL A 87 -4.01 -11.07 -7.09
N THR A 88 -3.04 -11.88 -7.52
CA THR A 88 -2.82 -13.24 -7.00
C THR A 88 -1.94 -13.28 -5.74
N GLY A 89 -1.07 -12.29 -5.57
CA GLY A 89 -0.09 -12.28 -4.48
C GLY A 89 1.14 -13.16 -4.75
N ASN A 90 1.34 -13.61 -6.01
CA ASN A 90 2.50 -14.39 -6.41
C ASN A 90 3.81 -13.75 -5.91
N GLY A 91 4.64 -14.55 -5.25
CA GLY A 91 5.93 -14.10 -4.69
C GLY A 91 5.93 -13.96 -3.17
N GLY A 92 5.09 -14.73 -2.46
CA GLY A 92 5.09 -14.80 -1.00
C GLY A 92 4.08 -13.85 -0.31
N TRP A 93 3.17 -13.27 -1.08
CA TRP A 93 2.12 -12.36 -0.58
C TRP A 93 0.73 -12.97 -0.65
N GLU A 94 0.61 -14.24 -1.01
CA GLU A 94 -0.65 -14.96 -1.20
C GLU A 94 -1.52 -14.89 0.07
N TRP A 95 -0.92 -15.14 1.24
CA TRP A 95 -1.59 -15.03 2.55
C TRP A 95 -2.10 -13.61 2.85
N ALA A 96 -1.37 -12.58 2.40
CA ALA A 96 -1.74 -11.19 2.64
C ALA A 96 -2.90 -10.78 1.74
N VAL A 97 -2.88 -11.25 0.49
CA VAL A 97 -3.96 -11.07 -0.49
C VAL A 97 -5.23 -11.78 -0.02
N GLU A 98 -5.11 -13.00 0.49
CA GLU A 98 -6.25 -13.75 1.04
C GLU A 98 -6.90 -12.99 2.22
N LYS A 99 -6.09 -12.52 3.17
CA LYS A 99 -6.58 -11.71 4.31
C LYS A 99 -7.19 -10.38 3.86
N ALA A 100 -6.59 -9.72 2.88
CA ALA A 100 -7.15 -8.50 2.31
C ALA A 100 -8.52 -8.76 1.68
N ARG A 101 -8.67 -9.83 0.90
CA ARG A 101 -9.94 -10.24 0.29
C ARG A 101 -11.02 -10.49 1.34
N SER A 102 -10.70 -11.22 2.40
CA SER A 102 -11.69 -11.54 3.44
C SER A 102 -12.22 -10.30 4.14
N VAL A 103 -11.39 -9.27 4.33
CA VAL A 103 -11.81 -8.00 4.95
C VAL A 103 -12.50 -7.09 3.94
N VAL A 104 -11.88 -6.84 2.78
CA VAL A 104 -12.42 -5.91 1.75
C VAL A 104 -13.77 -6.37 1.20
N GLY A 105 -14.00 -7.68 1.12
CA GLY A 105 -15.30 -8.25 0.72
C GLY A 105 -16.44 -7.88 1.67
N GLN A 106 -16.12 -7.56 2.93
CA GLN A 106 -17.09 -7.19 3.96
C GLN A 106 -17.19 -5.67 4.20
N LEU A 107 -16.34 -4.87 3.54
CA LEU A 107 -16.35 -3.42 3.71
C LEU A 107 -17.56 -2.79 3.02
N THR A 108 -18.16 -1.80 3.68
CA THR A 108 -19.13 -0.91 3.04
C THR A 108 -18.44 -0.08 1.96
N LEU A 109 -19.22 0.52 1.06
CA LEU A 109 -18.68 1.41 0.04
C LEU A 109 -17.93 2.60 0.67
N GLU A 110 -18.49 3.17 1.73
CA GLU A 110 -17.87 4.28 2.46
C GLU A 110 -16.53 3.88 3.08
N GLU A 111 -16.45 2.71 3.71
CA GLU A 111 -15.20 2.19 4.28
C GLU A 111 -14.14 1.92 3.19
N LYS A 112 -14.56 1.45 1.99
CA LYS A 112 -13.65 1.29 0.84
C LYS A 112 -13.13 2.62 0.33
N VAL A 113 -14.00 3.63 0.22
CA VAL A 113 -13.60 4.99 -0.19
C VAL A 113 -12.62 5.57 0.82
N ASN A 114 -12.84 5.35 2.12
CA ASN A 114 -11.97 5.87 3.18
C ASN A 114 -10.54 5.30 3.12
N LEU A 115 -10.38 4.08 2.60
CA LEU A 115 -9.07 3.41 2.43
C LEU A 115 -8.40 3.66 1.08
N THR A 116 -9.06 4.41 0.19
CA THR A 116 -8.59 4.65 -1.18
C THR A 116 -8.42 6.13 -1.50
N ALA A 117 -9.09 7.02 -0.74
CA ALA A 117 -8.95 8.46 -0.86
C ALA A 117 -8.12 9.03 0.31
N GLY A 118 -7.25 9.98 -0.01
CA GLY A 118 -6.53 10.75 1.00
C GLY A 118 -7.46 11.64 1.81
N ILE A 119 -7.23 11.73 3.11
CA ILE A 119 -7.91 12.64 4.03
C ILE A 119 -7.02 13.83 4.37
N THR A 120 -7.64 14.98 4.68
CA THR A 120 -6.93 16.18 5.16
C THR A 120 -6.76 16.15 6.67
N GLY A 121 -5.76 16.88 7.19
CA GLY A 121 -5.53 17.01 8.64
C GLY A 121 -4.84 15.81 9.30
N GLY A 122 -4.36 14.84 8.53
CA GLY A 122 -3.53 13.75 9.04
C GLY A 122 -2.12 14.20 9.44
N ARG A 123 -1.44 13.38 10.24
CA ARG A 123 -0.07 13.66 10.74
C ARG A 123 1.00 13.65 9.65
N CYS A 124 0.72 12.98 8.53
CA CYS A 124 1.70 12.66 7.50
C CYS A 124 1.31 13.30 6.18
N GLU A 125 2.28 13.42 5.27
CA GLU A 125 2.11 14.09 3.97
C GLU A 125 0.97 13.49 3.15
N GLY A 126 0.81 12.18 3.21
CA GLY A 126 -0.42 11.50 2.82
C GLY A 126 -1.00 10.74 4.00
N THR A 127 -2.31 10.79 4.17
CA THR A 127 -3.01 9.99 5.18
C THR A 127 -4.26 9.38 4.57
N LEU A 128 -4.44 8.06 4.74
CA LEU A 128 -5.71 7.39 4.45
C LEU A 128 -6.53 7.25 5.72
N GLY A 129 -7.85 7.18 5.56
CA GLY A 129 -8.79 7.05 6.66
C GLY A 129 -8.70 5.70 7.38
N ARG A 130 -9.40 5.63 8.52
CA ARG A 130 -9.54 4.43 9.36
C ARG A 130 -10.75 3.59 8.98
N VAL A 131 -10.74 2.32 9.34
CA VAL A 131 -11.93 1.46 9.38
C VAL A 131 -11.98 0.78 10.74
N ASP A 132 -12.64 1.42 11.69
CA ASP A 132 -12.62 1.02 13.11
C ASP A 132 -13.28 -0.35 13.34
N ARG A 133 -14.30 -0.70 12.55
CA ARG A 133 -15.00 -1.99 12.64
C ARG A 133 -14.05 -3.19 12.45
N PHE A 134 -13.02 -3.02 11.61
CA PHE A 134 -12.00 -4.03 11.38
C PHE A 134 -10.67 -3.71 12.09
N GLY A 135 -10.64 -2.68 12.95
CA GLY A 135 -9.43 -2.25 13.65
C GLY A 135 -8.32 -1.78 12.73
N ILE A 136 -8.67 -1.25 11.55
CA ILE A 136 -7.70 -0.68 10.61
C ILE A 136 -7.46 0.79 11.02
N PRO A 137 -6.24 1.15 11.47
CA PRO A 137 -5.93 2.52 11.81
C PRO A 137 -5.79 3.38 10.54
N GLU A 138 -5.71 4.68 10.72
CA GLU A 138 -5.24 5.59 9.67
C GLU A 138 -3.86 5.14 9.16
N LEU A 139 -3.68 5.20 7.85
CA LEU A 139 -2.42 4.83 7.21
C LEU A 139 -1.64 6.10 6.90
N CYS A 140 -0.47 6.21 7.51
CA CYS A 140 0.45 7.31 7.33
C CYS A 140 1.42 7.03 6.17
N PHE A 141 1.46 7.94 5.20
CA PHE A 141 2.38 7.98 4.07
C PHE A 141 3.31 9.17 4.26
N GLN A 142 4.61 8.92 4.34
CA GLN A 142 5.56 9.97 4.70
C GLN A 142 6.78 9.99 3.79
N ASP A 143 7.20 11.20 3.45
CA ASP A 143 8.42 11.48 2.72
C ASP A 143 9.67 11.35 3.62
N GLY A 144 10.85 11.08 3.08
CA GLY A 144 11.14 10.82 1.67
C GLY A 144 12.43 10.04 1.43
N PRO A 145 12.95 10.03 0.20
CA PRO A 145 14.00 9.11 -0.23
C PRO A 145 15.38 9.29 0.44
N ALA A 146 15.62 10.43 1.10
CA ALA A 146 16.89 10.77 1.77
C ALA A 146 16.77 10.93 3.30
N GLY A 147 15.62 10.61 3.88
CA GLY A 147 15.36 10.79 5.31
C GLY A 147 13.91 11.13 5.57
N PHE A 148 13.51 11.07 6.84
CA PHE A 148 12.18 11.48 7.26
C PHE A 148 12.03 13.00 7.12
N ARG A 149 11.05 13.46 6.34
CA ARG A 149 10.84 14.88 6.06
C ARG A 149 10.12 15.57 7.22
N ALA A 150 10.51 16.82 7.50
CA ALA A 150 9.83 17.74 8.42
C ALA A 150 9.57 17.15 9.82
N SER A 151 10.55 16.44 10.39
CA SER A 151 10.51 15.95 11.78
C SER A 151 11.82 16.26 12.50
N ASP A 152 11.76 16.28 13.81
CA ASP A 152 12.86 16.41 14.75
C ASP A 152 13.47 15.04 15.09
N PHE A 153 14.71 15.00 15.59
CA PHE A 153 15.36 13.75 16.01
C PHE A 153 15.39 12.67 14.90
N VAL A 154 15.76 13.07 13.68
CA VAL A 154 15.86 12.20 12.50
C VAL A 154 17.24 12.33 11.86
N THR A 155 17.68 11.30 11.14
CA THR A 155 18.93 11.33 10.40
C THR A 155 18.67 11.80 8.97
N VAL A 156 19.53 12.70 8.48
CA VAL A 156 19.58 13.06 7.06
C VAL A 156 20.61 12.16 6.38
N PHE A 157 20.15 11.25 5.52
CA PHE A 157 20.99 10.31 4.82
C PHE A 157 21.55 10.91 3.52
N PRO A 158 22.67 10.41 2.98
CA PRO A 158 23.14 10.78 1.66
C PRO A 158 22.05 10.59 0.61
N ALA A 159 21.98 11.48 -0.38
CA ALA A 159 21.00 11.38 -1.47
C ALA A 159 21.18 10.07 -2.28
N GLY A 160 20.16 9.72 -3.06
CA GLY A 160 20.20 8.55 -3.94
C GLY A 160 21.40 8.58 -4.89
N VAL A 161 21.69 9.74 -5.49
CA VAL A 161 22.84 9.93 -6.41
C VAL A 161 24.18 9.75 -5.69
N THR A 162 24.34 10.27 -4.48
CA THR A 162 25.55 10.10 -3.67
C THR A 162 25.75 8.63 -3.28
N THR A 163 24.65 7.94 -2.97
CA THR A 163 24.68 6.51 -2.67
C THR A 163 25.03 5.69 -3.92
N ALA A 164 24.48 6.06 -5.08
CA ALA A 164 24.81 5.44 -6.36
C ALA A 164 26.29 5.57 -6.71
N ALA A 165 26.89 6.72 -6.45
CA ALA A 165 28.31 6.98 -6.69
C ALA A 165 29.26 6.06 -5.88
N THR A 166 28.78 5.37 -4.85
CA THR A 166 29.58 4.37 -4.12
C THR A 166 29.78 3.07 -4.88
N TRP A 167 28.91 2.77 -5.86
CA TRP A 167 28.84 1.47 -6.57
C TRP A 167 28.83 0.24 -5.64
N ASN A 168 28.37 0.42 -4.39
CA ASN A 168 28.42 -0.61 -3.36
C ASN A 168 27.02 -1.03 -2.92
N ARG A 169 26.63 -2.27 -3.29
CA ARG A 169 25.32 -2.84 -2.97
C ARG A 169 25.07 -2.96 -1.47
N GLU A 170 26.09 -3.29 -0.70
CA GLU A 170 25.98 -3.43 0.75
C GLU A 170 25.71 -2.07 1.41
N LEU A 171 26.38 -1.00 0.96
CA LEU A 171 26.11 0.34 1.45
C LEU A 171 24.70 0.82 1.08
N MET A 172 24.23 0.51 -0.14
CA MET A 172 22.86 0.80 -0.56
C MET A 172 21.83 0.11 0.35
N TYR A 173 22.04 -1.17 0.64
CA TYR A 173 21.15 -1.95 1.51
C TYR A 173 21.15 -1.41 2.94
N ARG A 174 22.33 -1.19 3.55
CA ARG A 174 22.46 -0.67 4.92
C ARG A 174 21.80 0.69 5.08
N ARG A 175 21.98 1.58 4.10
CA ARG A 175 21.30 2.88 4.06
C ARG A 175 19.78 2.71 4.04
N ALA A 176 19.25 1.85 3.17
CA ALA A 176 17.82 1.61 3.08
C ALA A 176 17.24 0.97 4.35
N ALA A 177 17.95 0.04 4.97
CA ALA A 177 17.55 -0.59 6.23
C ALA A 177 17.50 0.44 7.38
N ALA A 178 18.50 1.31 7.48
CA ALA A 178 18.53 2.38 8.49
C ALA A 178 17.39 3.39 8.28
N LEU A 179 17.12 3.80 7.03
CA LEU A 179 15.96 4.60 6.68
C LEU A 179 14.66 3.92 7.15
N GLY A 180 14.43 2.67 6.73
CA GLY A 180 13.22 1.94 7.10
C GLY A 180 13.02 1.83 8.61
N ALA A 181 14.10 1.65 9.38
CA ALA A 181 14.04 1.62 10.84
C ALA A 181 13.57 2.96 11.43
N GLU A 182 14.04 4.10 10.92
CA GLU A 182 13.58 5.43 11.38
C GLU A 182 12.11 5.67 11.04
N PHE A 183 11.66 5.29 9.83
CA PHE A 183 10.26 5.43 9.43
C PHE A 183 9.33 4.58 10.33
N VAL A 184 9.73 3.34 10.63
CA VAL A 184 8.98 2.47 11.56
C VAL A 184 8.97 3.06 12.97
N ALA A 185 10.11 3.56 13.46
CA ALA A 185 10.21 4.16 14.79
C ALA A 185 9.33 5.41 14.93
N LYS A 186 9.16 6.18 13.86
CA LYS A 186 8.26 7.34 13.79
C LYS A 186 6.79 6.98 13.53
N GLY A 187 6.46 5.69 13.44
CA GLY A 187 5.09 5.21 13.29
C GLY A 187 4.50 5.46 11.89
N VAL A 188 5.33 5.45 10.85
CA VAL A 188 4.89 5.52 9.45
C VAL A 188 4.55 4.12 8.94
N ASN A 189 3.46 4.02 8.18
CA ASN A 189 3.05 2.77 7.54
C ASN A 189 3.70 2.61 6.16
N VAL A 190 3.79 3.71 5.41
CA VAL A 190 4.31 3.72 4.04
C VAL A 190 5.37 4.80 3.86
N HIS A 191 6.58 4.37 3.55
CA HIS A 191 7.67 5.27 3.14
C HIS A 191 7.50 5.63 1.67
N LEU A 192 7.43 6.93 1.36
CA LEU A 192 7.37 7.45 0.00
C LEU A 192 8.79 7.50 -0.61
N GLY A 193 9.33 6.32 -0.84
CA GLY A 193 10.63 6.11 -1.47
C GLY A 193 10.94 4.62 -1.63
N PRO A 194 12.08 4.27 -2.26
CA PRO A 194 13.02 5.15 -2.96
C PRO A 194 12.50 5.61 -4.32
N VAL A 195 13.25 6.46 -5.01
CA VAL A 195 13.06 6.70 -6.45
C VAL A 195 13.70 5.56 -7.23
N THR A 196 12.89 4.77 -7.95
CA THR A 196 13.33 3.56 -8.66
C THR A 196 13.35 3.73 -10.19
N GLY A 197 13.83 4.87 -10.68
CA GLY A 197 13.93 5.17 -12.12
C GLY A 197 12.92 6.19 -12.65
N GLY A 198 12.21 6.91 -11.77
CA GLY A 198 11.34 8.03 -12.12
C GLY A 198 11.68 9.28 -11.29
N PRO A 199 12.56 10.19 -11.78
CA PRO A 199 13.25 10.16 -13.07
C PRO A 199 14.44 9.20 -13.11
N LEU A 200 14.70 8.60 -14.28
CA LEU A 200 15.91 7.79 -14.53
C LEU A 200 17.11 8.65 -14.93
N GLY A 201 16.87 9.75 -15.66
CA GLY A 201 17.92 10.64 -16.16
C GLY A 201 17.92 10.87 -17.68
N ARG A 202 16.75 10.91 -18.33
CA ARG A 202 16.66 11.30 -19.77
C ARG A 202 17.23 12.69 -20.01
N SER A 203 16.95 13.61 -19.10
CA SER A 203 17.46 14.98 -19.06
C SER A 203 18.36 15.14 -17.84
N PRO A 204 19.51 15.81 -17.96
CA PRO A 204 20.33 16.19 -16.81
C PRO A 204 19.74 17.39 -16.04
N PHE A 205 18.68 18.02 -16.57
CA PHE A 205 17.92 19.11 -15.96
C PHE A 205 16.49 18.70 -15.65
#